data_AF-A0A1B8PVW9-F1
#
_entry.id   AF-A0A1B8PVW9-F1
#
_cell.length_a   1.000
_cell.length_b   1.000
_cell.length_c   1.000
_cell.angle_alpha   90.00
_cell.angle_beta   90.00
_cell.angle_gamma   90.00
#
_symmetry.space_group_name_H-M   'P 1'
#
loop_
_entity.id
_entity.type
_entity.pdbx_description
1 polymer ?
#
loop_
_entity_poly.entity_id
_entity_poly.type
_entity_poly.pdbx_seq_one_letter_code
_entity_poly.pdbx_strand_id
1 'polypeptide(L)'
;MLDSKPTLETLLNHRSVRKYTGEPISDEMLTAILEAGRAVSTSSYLQAVSVVRVRDKAKRTAFRQISNNLSEDKYNELLAQGKRLGHGYVEDCAEYLVFCMDAYRHHALADVNTDWTEVMLIGAIDSALMAQNMLATAESLGLGGVYIGSLRNDIQRAGELLALPKHVVPLFGLCLGHPDWDSKINQSQRPRLPLDVIVSTDTYQTPSDDVLSAYNDEVKAYYGGRGLELDWRAQIAETFGGDVRPFMLDYLQSQGFAKR
;
A
#
# COMPACT_ATOMS: atom_id res chain seq x y z
N MET A 1 -0.09 -17.28 23.65
CA MET A 1 -1.17 -16.69 22.83
C MET A 1 -0.85 -15.23 22.74
N LEU A 2 -0.72 -14.71 21.52
CA LEU A 2 -0.40 -13.30 21.31
C LEU A 2 -1.48 -12.41 21.95
N ASP A 3 -1.06 -11.31 22.57
CA ASP A 3 -1.97 -10.33 23.17
C ASP A 3 -2.44 -9.34 22.11
N SER A 4 -3.62 -9.58 21.53
CA SER A 4 -4.22 -8.74 20.49
C SER A 4 -5.30 -7.83 21.04
N LYS A 5 -5.27 -6.55 20.66
CA LYS A 5 -6.33 -5.58 20.99
C LYS A 5 -7.68 -5.90 20.33
N PRO A 6 -8.81 -5.42 20.90
CA PRO A 6 -10.12 -5.55 20.28
C PRO A 6 -10.17 -4.99 18.85
N THR A 7 -10.91 -5.66 17.96
CA THR A 7 -10.98 -5.32 16.53
C THR A 7 -11.45 -3.89 16.28
N LEU A 8 -12.58 -3.48 16.87
CA LEU A 8 -13.15 -2.15 16.64
C LEU A 8 -12.21 -1.05 17.12
N GLU A 9 -11.62 -1.23 18.30
CA GLU A 9 -10.62 -0.30 18.83
C GLU A 9 -9.45 -0.18 17.86
N THR A 10 -8.89 -1.31 17.42
CA THR A 10 -7.74 -1.35 16.49
C THR A 10 -8.05 -0.59 15.20
N LEU A 11 -9.17 -0.90 14.54
CA LEU A 11 -9.52 -0.33 13.23
C LEU A 11 -9.78 1.18 13.28
N LEU A 12 -10.51 1.65 14.30
CA LEU A 12 -10.79 3.08 14.48
C LEU A 12 -9.54 3.86 14.92
N ASN A 13 -8.54 3.15 15.44
CA ASN A 13 -7.22 3.63 15.79
C ASN A 13 -6.19 3.44 14.67
N HIS A 14 -6.60 3.26 13.42
CA HIS A 14 -5.62 3.21 12.34
C HIS A 14 -4.91 4.57 12.15
N ARG A 15 -3.58 4.50 11.97
CA ARG A 15 -2.76 5.56 11.38
C ARG A 15 -1.52 4.94 10.75
N SER A 16 -1.13 5.43 9.57
CA SER A 16 0.04 4.85 8.91
C SER A 16 1.34 5.23 9.63
N VAL A 17 2.10 4.22 10.03
CA VAL A 17 3.40 4.36 10.73
C VAL A 17 4.52 4.46 9.70
N ARG A 18 5.38 5.47 9.86
CA ARG A 18 6.48 5.78 8.93
C ARG A 18 7.82 5.98 9.62
N LYS A 19 7.89 5.75 10.93
CA LYS A 19 9.12 5.69 11.70
C LYS A 19 9.02 4.50 12.66
N TYR A 20 10.08 3.70 12.70
CA TYR A 20 10.12 2.45 13.47
C TYR A 20 11.29 2.48 14.44
N THR A 21 11.24 1.67 15.49
CA THR A 21 12.30 1.56 16.50
C THR A 21 13.52 0.78 16.00
N GLY A 22 13.36 -0.03 14.94
CA GLY A 22 14.37 -0.96 14.44
C GLY A 22 14.33 -2.35 15.08
N GLU A 23 13.44 -2.56 16.06
CA GLU A 23 13.20 -3.89 16.65
C GLU A 23 12.60 -4.84 15.60
N PRO A 24 13.08 -6.10 15.51
CA PRO A 24 12.51 -7.08 14.59
C PRO A 24 11.13 -7.55 15.08
N ILE A 25 10.23 -7.84 14.15
CA ILE A 25 8.97 -8.55 14.45
C ILE A 25 9.32 -10.00 14.78
N SER A 26 8.76 -10.54 15.86
CA SER A 26 8.97 -11.95 16.24
C SER A 26 8.38 -12.91 15.21
N ASP A 27 8.96 -14.11 15.09
CA ASP A 27 8.45 -15.12 14.16
C ASP A 27 7.01 -15.55 14.49
N GLU A 28 6.63 -15.57 15.78
CA GLU A 28 5.26 -15.86 16.21
C GLU A 28 4.27 -14.79 15.71
N MET A 29 4.61 -13.51 15.87
CA MET A 29 3.78 -12.39 15.38
C MET A 29 3.71 -12.38 13.86
N LEU A 30 4.84 -12.55 13.16
CA LEU A 30 4.86 -12.58 11.71
C LEU A 30 4.03 -13.75 11.16
N THR A 31 4.12 -14.92 11.77
CA THR A 31 3.31 -16.08 11.40
C THR A 31 1.82 -15.78 11.59
N ALA A 32 1.42 -15.23 12.74
CA ALA A 32 0.03 -14.87 12.99
C ALA A 32 -0.50 -13.83 11.97
N ILE A 33 0.32 -12.84 11.60
CA ILE A 33 -0.02 -11.84 10.59
C ILE A 33 -0.25 -12.50 9.23
N LEU A 34 0.68 -13.35 8.78
CA LEU A 34 0.56 -14.05 7.49
C LEU A 34 -0.66 -14.99 7.45
N GLU A 35 -0.92 -15.70 8.54
CA GLU A 35 -2.07 -16.58 8.71
C GLU A 35 -3.39 -15.81 8.68
N ALA A 36 -3.47 -14.65 9.32
CA ALA A 36 -4.65 -13.78 9.26
C ALA A 36 -4.90 -13.23 7.85
N GLY A 37 -3.82 -12.93 7.11
CA GLY A 37 -3.91 -12.62 5.68
C GLY A 37 -4.48 -13.78 4.88
N ARG A 38 -3.97 -15.00 5.09
CA ARG A 38 -4.42 -16.22 4.39
C ARG A 38 -5.88 -16.56 4.66
N ALA A 39 -6.41 -16.17 5.82
CA ALA A 39 -7.79 -16.43 6.22
C ALA A 39 -8.84 -15.52 5.55
N VAL A 40 -8.43 -14.61 4.66
CA VAL A 40 -9.34 -13.68 4.00
C VAL A 40 -10.26 -14.37 2.97
N SER A 41 -11.43 -13.78 2.70
CA SER A 41 -12.28 -14.16 1.57
C SER A 41 -11.52 -14.02 0.25
N THR A 42 -11.73 -14.95 -0.67
CA THR A 42 -11.13 -14.92 -2.02
C THR A 42 -12.20 -15.15 -3.07
N SER A 43 -12.11 -14.43 -4.18
CA SER A 43 -13.09 -14.50 -5.25
C SER A 43 -13.11 -15.91 -5.86
N SER A 44 -14.27 -16.58 -5.79
CA SER A 44 -14.46 -17.95 -6.30
C SER A 44 -13.42 -18.97 -5.80
N TYR A 45 -12.84 -18.74 -4.62
CA TYR A 45 -11.76 -19.56 -4.05
C TYR A 45 -10.48 -19.64 -4.92
N LEU A 46 -10.29 -18.70 -5.85
CA LEU A 46 -9.17 -18.70 -6.79
C LEU A 46 -7.82 -18.41 -6.13
N GLN A 47 -7.82 -17.73 -4.98
CA GLN A 47 -6.62 -17.40 -4.21
C GLN A 47 -5.54 -16.74 -5.10
N ALA A 48 -5.95 -15.68 -5.83
CA ALA A 48 -5.17 -15.05 -6.90
C ALA A 48 -4.12 -14.03 -6.40
N VAL A 49 -3.46 -14.35 -5.28
CA VAL A 49 -2.55 -13.44 -4.56
C VAL A 49 -1.24 -14.14 -4.22
N SER A 50 -0.13 -13.42 -4.34
CA SER A 50 1.18 -13.81 -3.83
C SER A 50 1.78 -12.69 -3.00
N VAL A 51 2.55 -13.05 -1.96
CA VAL A 51 3.28 -12.10 -1.13
C VAL A 51 4.76 -12.40 -1.19
N VAL A 52 5.56 -11.42 -1.61
CA VAL A 52 7.02 -11.52 -1.61
C VAL A 52 7.59 -10.79 -0.40
N ARG A 53 8.17 -11.54 0.55
CA ARG A 53 8.88 -10.98 1.71
C ARG A 53 10.29 -10.54 1.29
N VAL A 54 10.53 -9.24 1.20
CA VAL A 54 11.81 -8.67 0.75
C VAL A 54 12.71 -8.44 1.96
N ARG A 55 13.69 -9.32 2.17
CA ARG A 55 14.69 -9.20 3.26
C ARG A 55 16.02 -8.60 2.80
N ASP A 56 16.31 -8.70 1.51
CA ASP A 56 17.54 -8.17 0.92
C ASP A 56 17.56 -6.65 1.01
N LYS A 57 18.60 -6.12 1.67
CA LYS A 57 18.75 -4.67 1.90
C LYS A 57 18.93 -3.90 0.59
N ALA A 58 19.72 -4.42 -0.35
CA ALA A 58 19.92 -3.77 -1.64
C ALA A 58 18.61 -3.69 -2.44
N LYS A 59 17.78 -4.75 -2.40
CA LYS A 59 16.43 -4.70 -3.00
C LYS A 59 15.54 -3.66 -2.31
N ARG A 60 15.56 -3.56 -0.97
CA ARG A 60 14.80 -2.52 -0.25
C ARG A 60 15.25 -1.11 -0.63
N THR A 61 16.56 -0.88 -0.74
CA THR A 61 17.10 0.40 -1.24
C THR A 61 16.62 0.68 -2.67
N ALA A 62 16.62 -0.32 -3.56
CA ALA A 62 16.09 -0.17 -4.92
C ALA A 62 14.58 0.17 -4.94
N PHE A 63 13.77 -0.42 -4.06
CA PHE A 63 12.36 -0.03 -3.91
C PHE A 63 12.17 1.40 -3.40
N ARG A 64 13.06 1.87 -2.52
CA ARG A 64 13.06 3.27 -2.10
C ARG A 64 13.45 4.20 -3.24
N GLN A 65 14.39 3.82 -4.09
CA GLN A 65 14.75 4.57 -5.31
C GLN A 65 13.54 4.71 -6.23
N ILE A 66 12.85 3.60 -6.52
CA ILE A 66 11.59 3.60 -7.29
C ILE A 66 10.55 4.53 -6.65
N SER A 67 10.37 4.42 -5.34
CA SER A 67 9.37 5.23 -4.62
C SER A 67 9.66 6.73 -4.69
N ASN A 68 10.92 7.13 -4.84
CA ASN A 68 11.33 8.53 -5.02
C ASN A 68 11.36 8.98 -6.50
N ASN A 69 10.98 8.13 -7.47
CA ASN A 69 11.15 8.39 -8.91
C ASN A 69 12.61 8.68 -9.30
N LEU A 70 13.55 7.91 -8.76
CA LEU A 70 14.99 8.12 -8.99
C LEU A 70 15.65 6.88 -9.59
N SER A 71 16.56 7.11 -10.56
CA SER A 71 17.57 6.12 -10.93
C SER A 71 18.55 5.91 -9.76
N GLU A 72 19.27 4.80 -9.78
CA GLU A 72 20.28 4.49 -8.77
C GLU A 72 21.37 5.57 -8.70
N ASP A 73 21.91 5.97 -9.85
CA ASP A 73 22.94 7.02 -9.92
C ASP A 73 22.45 8.33 -9.30
N LYS A 74 21.24 8.76 -9.67
CA LYS A 74 20.70 10.02 -9.15
C LYS A 74 20.40 9.93 -7.65
N TYR A 75 19.91 8.79 -7.19
CA TYR A 75 19.67 8.55 -5.78
C TYR A 75 20.96 8.64 -4.96
N ASN A 76 22.02 7.97 -5.43
CA ASN A 76 23.33 7.97 -4.77
C ASN A 76 23.98 9.36 -4.79
N GLU A 77 23.89 10.09 -5.91
CA GLU A 77 24.35 11.47 -6.04
C GLU A 77 23.67 12.39 -5.01
N LEU A 78 22.35 12.31 -4.89
CA LEU A 78 21.58 13.14 -3.96
C LEU A 78 21.88 12.78 -2.49
N LEU A 79 22.06 11.50 -2.16
CA LEU A 79 22.48 11.09 -0.82
C LEU A 79 23.89 11.59 -0.47
N ALA A 80 24.84 11.53 -1.42
CA ALA A 80 26.20 12.04 -1.21
C ALA A 80 26.23 13.55 -0.97
N GLN A 81 25.26 14.29 -1.52
CA GLN A 81 25.04 15.72 -1.25
C GLN A 81 24.33 15.99 0.09
N GLY A 82 24.02 14.96 0.87
CA GLY A 82 23.30 15.08 2.14
C GLY A 82 21.81 15.37 1.98
N LYS A 83 21.23 15.21 0.78
CA LYS A 83 19.80 15.47 0.56
C LYS A 83 18.97 14.41 1.28
N ARG A 84 17.98 14.88 2.05
CA ARG A 84 16.98 14.00 2.67
C ARG A 84 16.00 13.49 1.61
N LEU A 85 16.00 12.17 1.38
CA LEU A 85 15.07 11.50 0.46
C LEU A 85 13.90 10.87 1.22
N GLY A 86 12.73 10.83 0.58
CA GLY A 86 11.52 10.23 1.13
C GLY A 86 11.62 8.71 1.25
N HIS A 87 10.56 8.10 1.80
CA HIS A 87 10.38 6.64 1.84
C HIS A 87 11.47 5.83 2.59
N GLY A 88 12.22 6.45 3.52
CA GLY A 88 13.23 5.74 4.34
C GLY A 88 12.67 4.52 5.09
N TYR A 89 11.39 4.59 5.48
CA TYR A 89 10.65 3.49 6.11
C TYR A 89 10.59 2.19 5.29
N VAL A 90 10.83 2.21 3.98
CA VAL A 90 10.95 0.99 3.16
C VAL A 90 12.21 0.19 3.54
N GLU A 91 13.28 0.89 3.94
CA GLU A 91 14.53 0.28 4.40
C GLU A 91 14.47 -0.01 5.90
N ASP A 92 13.92 0.92 6.69
CA ASP A 92 13.97 0.91 8.15
C ASP A 92 12.93 0.01 8.83
N CYS A 93 11.88 -0.40 8.11
CA CYS A 93 10.86 -1.29 8.67
C CYS A 93 11.43 -2.68 8.98
N ALA A 94 10.83 -3.39 9.94
CA ALA A 94 11.22 -4.77 10.24
C ALA A 94 10.91 -5.67 9.03
N GLU A 95 9.68 -5.59 8.52
CA GLU A 95 9.22 -6.40 7.40
C GLU A 95 8.72 -5.54 6.24
N TYR A 96 9.26 -5.82 5.04
CA TYR A 96 8.76 -5.26 3.80
C TYR A 96 8.17 -6.37 2.93
N LEU A 97 6.86 -6.32 2.72
CA LEU A 97 6.09 -7.33 2.01
C LEU A 97 5.54 -6.71 0.72
N VAL A 98 5.70 -7.36 -0.42
CA VAL A 98 5.12 -6.92 -1.70
C VAL A 98 3.99 -7.85 -2.10
N PHE A 99 2.79 -7.29 -2.22
CA PHE A 99 1.58 -8.02 -2.63
C PHE A 99 1.46 -7.98 -4.14
N CYS A 100 1.26 -9.14 -4.74
CA CYS A 100 1.14 -9.33 -6.16
C CYS A 100 -0.19 -10.02 -6.47
N MET A 101 -0.89 -9.56 -7.50
CA MET A 101 -1.88 -10.42 -8.14
C MET A 101 -1.13 -11.53 -8.88
N ASP A 102 -1.62 -12.76 -8.75
CA ASP A 102 -0.94 -13.97 -9.24
C ASP A 102 -1.95 -14.90 -9.92
N ALA A 103 -1.80 -15.01 -11.24
CA ALA A 103 -2.48 -16.00 -12.05
C ALA A 103 -1.52 -17.03 -12.68
N TYR A 104 -0.23 -16.95 -12.35
CA TYR A 104 0.78 -17.92 -12.78
C TYR A 104 0.41 -19.32 -12.29
N ARG A 105 -0.01 -19.45 -11.03
CA ARG A 105 -0.47 -20.73 -10.48
C ARG A 105 -1.65 -21.31 -11.24
N HIS A 106 -2.56 -20.48 -11.73
CA HIS A 106 -3.72 -20.94 -12.49
C HIS A 106 -3.31 -21.51 -13.84
N HIS A 107 -2.42 -20.84 -14.57
CA HIS A 107 -1.82 -21.35 -15.83
C HIS A 107 -1.03 -22.65 -15.62
N ALA A 108 -0.40 -22.83 -14.46
CA ALA A 108 0.30 -24.07 -14.14
C ALA A 108 -0.64 -25.25 -13.86
N LEU A 109 -1.91 -24.97 -13.51
CA LEU A 109 -2.90 -25.98 -13.11
C LEU A 109 -3.91 -26.30 -14.21
N ALA A 110 -4.24 -25.35 -15.07
CA ALA A 110 -5.27 -25.49 -16.10
C ALA A 110 -5.03 -24.54 -17.28
N ASP A 111 -5.68 -24.83 -18.41
CA ASP A 111 -5.79 -23.90 -19.53
C ASP A 111 -6.78 -22.79 -19.18
N VAL A 112 -6.29 -21.57 -18.97
CA VAL A 112 -7.06 -20.45 -18.40
C VAL A 112 -6.87 -19.16 -19.19
N ASN A 113 -7.90 -18.32 -19.16
CA ASN A 113 -7.96 -17.04 -19.86
C ASN A 113 -7.82 -15.88 -18.87
N THR A 114 -6.58 -15.53 -18.50
CA THR A 114 -6.29 -14.52 -17.46
C THR A 114 -6.15 -13.09 -17.97
N ASP A 115 -6.30 -12.89 -19.28
CA ASP A 115 -6.08 -11.62 -19.97
C ASP A 115 -7.31 -10.71 -20.02
N TRP A 116 -8.46 -11.18 -19.53
CA TRP A 116 -9.64 -10.35 -19.25
C TRP A 116 -9.37 -9.39 -18.10
N THR A 117 -9.84 -8.15 -18.24
CA THR A 117 -9.77 -7.11 -17.20
C THR A 117 -10.40 -7.56 -15.87
N GLU A 118 -11.42 -8.42 -15.91
CA GLU A 118 -12.04 -9.01 -14.72
C GLU A 118 -11.03 -9.79 -13.85
N VAL A 119 -10.10 -10.51 -14.47
CA VAL A 119 -9.10 -11.31 -13.71
C VAL A 119 -8.11 -10.40 -12.99
N MET A 120 -7.80 -9.23 -13.57
CA MET A 120 -7.02 -8.20 -12.88
C MET A 120 -7.78 -7.65 -11.67
N LEU A 121 -9.09 -7.38 -11.79
CA LEU A 121 -9.92 -6.90 -10.68
C LEU A 121 -9.96 -7.93 -9.53
N ILE A 122 -10.18 -9.20 -9.86
CA ILE A 122 -10.13 -10.31 -8.89
C ILE A 122 -8.81 -10.31 -8.13
N GLY A 123 -7.68 -10.33 -8.84
CA GLY A 123 -6.36 -10.38 -8.21
C GLY A 123 -6.05 -9.13 -7.38
N ALA A 124 -6.47 -7.94 -7.84
CA ALA A 124 -6.27 -6.69 -7.13
C ALA A 124 -7.09 -6.61 -5.83
N ILE A 125 -8.36 -7.02 -5.88
CA ILE A 125 -9.27 -7.02 -4.72
C ILE A 125 -8.81 -8.04 -3.69
N ASP A 126 -8.57 -9.30 -4.09
CA ASP A 126 -8.10 -10.34 -3.19
C ASP A 126 -6.77 -9.92 -2.51
N SER A 127 -5.85 -9.28 -3.25
CA SER A 127 -4.59 -8.79 -2.71
C SER A 127 -4.79 -7.69 -1.66
N ALA A 128 -5.69 -6.74 -1.91
CA ALA A 128 -6.01 -5.66 -0.99
C ALA A 128 -6.67 -6.18 0.29
N LEU A 129 -7.59 -7.14 0.18
CA LEU A 129 -8.24 -7.77 1.31
C LEU A 129 -7.22 -8.52 2.19
N MET A 130 -6.35 -9.34 1.58
CA MET A 130 -5.29 -10.06 2.29
C MET A 130 -4.39 -9.08 3.06
N ALA A 131 -3.92 -8.04 2.38
CA ALA A 131 -3.02 -7.05 2.98
C ALA A 131 -3.69 -6.28 4.13
N GLN A 132 -4.97 -5.96 4.02
CA GLN A 132 -5.70 -5.24 5.06
C GLN A 132 -5.93 -6.11 6.30
N ASN A 133 -6.22 -7.41 6.14
CA ASN A 133 -6.26 -8.35 7.27
C ASN A 133 -4.90 -8.45 7.97
N MET A 134 -3.81 -8.51 7.19
CA MET A 134 -2.45 -8.54 7.72
C MET A 134 -2.13 -7.26 8.51
N LEU A 135 -2.44 -6.09 7.96
CA LEU A 135 -2.20 -4.81 8.65
C LEU A 135 -3.04 -4.68 9.92
N ALA A 136 -4.34 -5.00 9.86
CA ALA A 136 -5.21 -4.95 11.04
C ALA A 136 -4.73 -5.88 12.16
N THR A 137 -4.23 -7.07 11.79
CA THR A 137 -3.64 -8.01 12.76
C THR A 137 -2.31 -7.48 13.31
N ALA A 138 -1.46 -6.90 12.48
CA ALA A 138 -0.22 -6.28 12.95
C ALA A 138 -0.51 -5.14 13.95
N GLU A 139 -1.47 -4.27 13.64
CA GLU A 139 -1.89 -3.16 14.50
C GLU A 139 -2.51 -3.64 15.83
N SER A 140 -3.29 -4.72 15.81
CA SER A 140 -3.87 -5.30 17.03
C SER A 140 -2.78 -5.87 17.96
N LEU A 141 -1.67 -6.33 17.38
CA LEU A 141 -0.47 -6.81 18.10
C LEU A 141 0.50 -5.69 18.51
N GLY A 142 0.12 -4.42 18.35
CA GLY A 142 0.92 -3.27 18.74
C GLY A 142 2.00 -2.85 17.74
N LEU A 143 2.05 -3.48 16.56
CA LEU A 143 2.87 -3.02 15.44
C LEU A 143 2.18 -1.85 14.72
N GLY A 144 2.85 -1.31 13.74
CA GLY A 144 2.23 -0.41 12.77
C GLY A 144 2.78 -0.62 11.38
N GLY A 145 2.10 -0.04 10.40
CA GLY A 145 2.54 -0.17 9.02
C GLY A 145 2.07 0.94 8.10
N VAL A 146 2.57 0.87 6.87
CA VAL A 146 2.19 1.78 5.79
C VAL A 146 2.27 1.07 4.44
N TYR A 147 1.24 1.30 3.62
CA TYR A 147 1.21 0.85 2.23
C TYR A 147 2.14 1.69 1.34
N ILE A 148 2.80 1.01 0.40
CA ILE A 148 3.76 1.57 -0.56
C ILE A 148 3.20 1.39 -1.97
N GLY A 149 2.23 2.23 -2.34
CA GLY A 149 1.74 2.30 -3.71
C GLY A 149 2.73 2.95 -4.68
N SER A 150 3.74 3.66 -4.17
CA SER A 150 4.82 4.29 -4.94
C SER A 150 5.76 3.29 -5.60
N LEU A 151 5.72 1.98 -5.26
CA LEU A 151 6.48 0.99 -6.03
C LEU A 151 6.04 0.92 -7.51
N ARG A 152 4.81 1.34 -7.81
CA ARG A 152 4.29 1.39 -9.18
C ARG A 152 4.80 2.59 -9.98
N ASN A 153 5.60 3.46 -9.36
CA ASN A 153 6.25 4.55 -10.05
C ASN A 153 7.22 4.06 -11.15
N ASP A 154 7.80 2.88 -10.96
CA ASP A 154 8.55 2.15 -11.98
C ASP A 154 8.21 0.67 -11.81
N ILE A 155 7.04 0.32 -12.33
CA ILE A 155 6.46 -1.01 -12.18
C ILE A 155 7.27 -2.09 -12.90
N GLN A 156 7.93 -1.74 -14.00
CA GLN A 156 8.80 -2.63 -14.75
C GLN A 156 9.98 -3.05 -13.90
N ARG A 157 10.72 -2.08 -13.36
CA ARG A 157 11.85 -2.33 -12.47
C ARG A 157 11.43 -3.06 -11.19
N ALA A 158 10.26 -2.73 -10.64
CA ALA A 158 9.72 -3.45 -9.48
C ALA A 158 9.51 -4.95 -9.78
N GLY A 159 8.95 -5.29 -10.94
CA GLY A 159 8.77 -6.68 -11.37
C GLY A 159 10.10 -7.41 -11.59
N GLU A 160 11.08 -6.74 -12.20
CA GLU A 160 12.43 -7.27 -12.43
C GLU A 160 13.18 -7.54 -11.13
N LEU A 161 13.15 -6.60 -10.17
CA LEU A 161 13.77 -6.77 -8.84
C LEU A 161 13.26 -8.00 -8.10
N LEU A 162 11.99 -8.33 -8.29
CA LEU A 162 11.33 -9.49 -7.69
C LEU A 162 11.40 -10.75 -8.55
N ALA A 163 11.97 -10.65 -9.75
CA ALA A 163 12.01 -11.73 -10.74
C ALA A 163 10.62 -12.33 -11.01
N LEU A 164 9.60 -11.47 -11.16
CA LEU A 164 8.22 -11.93 -11.35
C LEU A 164 8.06 -12.54 -12.76
N PRO A 165 7.45 -13.74 -12.86
CA PRO A 165 7.14 -14.34 -14.16
C PRO A 165 5.94 -13.63 -14.80
N LYS A 166 5.63 -14.02 -16.05
CA LYS A 166 4.35 -13.68 -16.68
C LYS A 166 3.19 -14.08 -15.77
N HIS A 167 2.10 -13.32 -15.83
CA HIS A 167 0.89 -13.52 -15.03
C HIS A 167 1.07 -13.25 -13.53
N VAL A 168 2.11 -12.49 -13.14
CA VAL A 168 2.28 -11.96 -11.78
C VAL A 168 2.62 -10.47 -11.85
N VAL A 169 1.88 -9.65 -11.11
CA VAL A 169 2.06 -8.18 -11.11
C VAL A 169 2.11 -7.66 -9.69
N PRO A 170 3.15 -6.88 -9.31
CA PRO A 170 3.24 -6.30 -7.98
C PRO A 170 2.31 -5.09 -7.87
N LEU A 171 1.43 -5.08 -6.88
CA LEU A 171 0.42 -4.04 -6.71
C LEU A 171 0.89 -2.96 -5.75
N PHE A 172 1.34 -3.35 -4.57
CA PHE A 172 1.78 -2.44 -3.53
C PHE A 172 2.64 -3.17 -2.50
N GLY A 173 3.47 -2.40 -1.80
CA GLY A 173 4.24 -2.89 -0.66
C GLY A 173 3.51 -2.61 0.65
N LEU A 174 3.91 -3.28 1.71
CA LEU A 174 3.50 -3.02 3.08
C LEU A 174 4.74 -3.08 3.95
N CYS A 175 5.06 -1.95 4.57
CA CYS A 175 6.05 -1.89 5.64
C CYS A 175 5.35 -2.23 6.95
N LEU A 176 5.97 -3.08 7.77
CA LEU A 176 5.54 -3.40 9.13
C LEU A 176 6.71 -3.28 10.10
N GLY A 177 6.45 -2.82 11.31
CA GLY A 177 7.45 -2.76 12.37
C GLY A 177 6.91 -2.16 13.66
N HIS A 178 7.75 -2.17 14.69
CA HIS A 178 7.45 -1.53 15.97
C HIS A 178 7.46 0.00 15.81
N PRO A 179 6.33 0.71 16.05
CA PRO A 179 6.26 2.15 15.84
C PRO A 179 7.16 2.91 16.82
N ASP A 180 7.87 3.93 16.32
CA ASP A 180 8.48 4.96 17.16
C ASP A 180 7.41 6.00 17.53
N TRP A 181 6.77 5.85 18.69
CA TRP A 181 5.68 6.74 19.14
C TRP A 181 6.14 8.13 19.58
N ASP A 182 7.43 8.32 19.86
CA ASP A 182 8.01 9.64 20.11
C ASP A 182 8.05 10.49 18.83
N SER A 183 7.94 9.84 17.66
CA SER A 183 7.86 10.51 16.38
C SER A 183 6.52 11.16 16.12
N LYS A 184 6.51 12.49 15.95
CA LYS A 184 5.34 13.28 15.54
C LYS A 184 4.67 12.77 14.26
N ILE A 185 5.40 12.11 13.34
CA ILE A 185 4.82 11.58 12.09
C ILE A 185 3.85 10.42 12.33
N ASN A 186 4.02 9.69 13.45
CA ASN A 186 3.20 8.52 13.80
C ASN A 186 1.99 8.88 14.67
N GLN A 187 1.99 10.04 15.32
CA GLN A 187 1.00 10.37 16.35
C GLN A 187 -0.39 10.70 15.81
N SER A 188 -0.51 11.07 14.54
CA SER A 188 -1.71 11.76 14.07
C SER A 188 -2.54 10.91 13.12
N GLN A 189 -3.84 10.92 13.39
CA GLN A 189 -4.87 10.37 12.50
C GLN A 189 -5.29 11.46 11.52
N ARG A 190 -5.30 11.10 10.25
CA ARG A 190 -5.83 11.96 9.19
C ARG A 190 -7.36 11.95 9.28
N PRO A 191 -8.05 13.09 9.08
CA PRO A 191 -9.50 13.09 8.94
C PRO A 191 -9.93 12.23 7.74
N ARG A 192 -11.20 11.84 7.72
CA ARG A 192 -11.82 11.07 6.64
C ARG A 192 -13.11 11.75 6.21
N LEU A 193 -13.49 11.55 4.96
CA LEU A 193 -14.78 12.02 4.46
C LEU A 193 -15.91 11.57 5.40
N PRO A 194 -16.91 12.44 5.63
CA PRO A 194 -18.11 12.08 6.38
C PRO A 194 -18.83 10.85 5.82
N LEU A 195 -19.54 10.12 6.69
CA LEU A 195 -20.23 8.88 6.29
C LEU A 195 -21.30 9.10 5.22
N ASP A 196 -22.01 10.22 5.25
CA ASP A 196 -23.04 10.57 4.26
C ASP A 196 -22.46 10.88 2.87
N VAL A 197 -21.15 11.10 2.75
CA VAL A 197 -20.46 11.21 1.45
C VAL A 197 -20.08 9.84 0.90
N ILE A 198 -19.71 8.88 1.76
CA ILE A 198 -19.19 7.57 1.33
C ILE A 198 -20.22 6.43 1.41
N VAL A 199 -21.32 6.62 2.13
CA VAL A 199 -22.42 5.66 2.29
C VAL A 199 -23.69 6.29 1.74
N SER A 200 -24.21 5.68 0.68
CA SER A 200 -25.52 6.01 0.11
C SER A 200 -26.54 4.93 0.46
N THR A 201 -27.81 5.31 0.62
CA THR A 201 -28.92 4.36 0.79
C THR A 201 -29.60 4.15 -0.56
N ASP A 202 -29.77 2.88 -0.95
CA ASP A 202 -30.41 2.40 -2.19
C ASP A 202 -29.75 2.81 -3.51
N THR A 203 -29.49 4.10 -3.73
CA THR A 203 -28.89 4.65 -4.96
C THR A 203 -27.77 5.63 -4.64
N TYR A 204 -26.82 5.78 -5.56
CA TYR A 204 -25.71 6.73 -5.42
C TYR A 204 -26.23 8.14 -5.16
N GLN A 205 -25.81 8.74 -4.05
CA GLN A 205 -26.15 10.11 -3.69
C GLN A 205 -24.98 11.03 -4.05
N THR A 206 -25.25 12.04 -4.88
CA THR A 206 -24.26 13.07 -5.18
C THR A 206 -24.07 13.97 -3.95
N PRO A 207 -22.84 14.09 -3.41
CA PRO A 207 -22.59 14.97 -2.28
C PRO A 207 -22.79 16.43 -2.68
N SER A 208 -23.31 17.26 -1.76
CA SER A 208 -23.44 18.70 -2.01
C SER A 208 -22.07 19.39 -1.93
N ASP A 209 -21.94 20.51 -2.63
CA ASP A 209 -20.74 21.35 -2.57
C ASP A 209 -20.45 21.86 -1.15
N ASP A 210 -21.50 22.09 -0.36
CA ASP A 210 -21.38 22.51 1.04
C ASP A 210 -20.65 21.46 1.89
N VAL A 211 -21.03 20.18 1.77
CA VAL A 211 -20.41 19.08 2.53
C VAL A 211 -18.95 18.89 2.10
N LEU A 212 -18.68 18.95 0.79
CA LEU A 212 -17.31 18.83 0.26
C LEU A 212 -16.41 20.01 0.68
N SER A 213 -16.97 21.22 0.76
CA SER A 213 -16.24 22.42 1.18
C SER A 213 -15.96 22.41 2.68
N ALA A 214 -16.93 22.00 3.50
CA ALA A 214 -16.71 21.81 4.93
C ALA A 214 -15.60 20.80 5.23
N TYR A 215 -15.57 19.66 4.51
CA TYR A 215 -14.48 18.70 4.66
C TYR A 215 -13.14 19.25 4.16
N ASN A 216 -13.11 20.04 3.09
CA ASN A 216 -11.89 20.71 2.64
C ASN A 216 -11.31 21.63 3.72
N ASP A 217 -12.16 22.37 4.43
CA ASP A 217 -11.75 23.24 5.54
C ASP A 217 -11.23 22.44 6.74
N GLU A 218 -11.82 21.28 7.05
CA GLU A 218 -11.30 20.35 8.07
C GLU A 218 -9.88 19.87 7.72
N VAL A 219 -9.66 19.45 6.47
CA VAL A 219 -8.34 19.03 5.98
C VAL A 219 -7.34 20.19 6.02
N LYS A 220 -7.77 21.40 5.64
CA LYS A 220 -6.95 22.61 5.72
C LYS A 220 -6.54 22.92 7.16
N ALA A 221 -7.47 22.84 8.12
CA ALA A 221 -7.17 23.04 9.54
C ALA A 221 -6.18 21.98 10.06
N TYR A 222 -6.37 20.72 9.66
CA TYR A 222 -5.48 19.62 10.02
C TYR A 222 -4.03 19.85 9.55
N TYR A 223 -3.83 20.29 8.31
CA TYR A 223 -2.49 20.61 7.78
C TYR A 223 -1.95 21.94 8.31
N GLY A 224 -2.81 22.94 8.53
CA GLY A 224 -2.45 24.21 9.17
C GLY A 224 -1.88 24.00 10.57
N GLY A 225 -2.45 23.08 11.36
CA GLY A 225 -1.89 22.65 12.65
C GLY A 225 -0.50 22.00 12.58
N ARG A 226 -0.01 21.71 11.36
CA ARG A 226 1.32 21.16 11.07
C ARG A 226 2.23 22.17 10.36
N GLY A 227 1.81 23.42 10.24
CA GLY A 227 2.54 24.48 9.53
C GLY A 227 2.59 24.28 8.02
N LEU A 228 1.61 23.57 7.44
CA LEU A 228 1.51 23.35 6.00
C LEU A 228 0.28 24.08 5.47
N GLU A 229 0.48 24.88 4.42
CA GLU A 229 -0.62 25.49 3.65
C GLU A 229 -1.07 24.50 2.57
N LEU A 230 -1.91 23.55 2.97
CA LEU A 230 -2.39 22.49 2.10
C LEU A 230 -3.85 22.16 2.43
N ASP A 231 -4.69 22.05 1.40
CA ASP A 231 -6.07 21.58 1.52
C ASP A 231 -6.32 20.33 0.66
N TRP A 232 -7.52 19.78 0.74
CA TRP A 232 -7.86 18.54 0.04
C TRP A 232 -8.01 18.74 -1.46
N ARG A 233 -8.62 19.84 -1.90
CA ARG A 233 -8.80 20.19 -3.32
C ARG A 233 -7.46 20.33 -4.03
N ALA A 234 -6.49 21.02 -3.42
CA ALA A 234 -5.14 21.17 -3.95
C ALA A 234 -4.44 19.81 -4.08
N GLN A 235 -4.55 18.93 -3.08
CA GLN A 235 -3.97 17.58 -3.16
C GLN A 235 -4.60 16.74 -4.28
N ILE A 236 -5.91 16.82 -4.49
CA ILE A 236 -6.59 16.15 -5.60
C ILE A 236 -6.07 16.69 -6.94
N ALA A 237 -6.02 18.02 -7.10
CA ALA A 237 -5.55 18.64 -8.33
C ALA A 237 -4.08 18.29 -8.63
N GLU A 238 -3.22 18.26 -7.61
CA GLU A 238 -1.82 17.84 -7.76
C GLU A 238 -1.72 16.34 -8.15
N THR A 239 -2.56 15.49 -7.57
CA THR A 239 -2.50 14.03 -7.80
C THR A 239 -3.10 13.61 -9.14
N PHE A 240 -4.21 14.25 -9.54
CA PHE A 240 -5.05 13.81 -10.67
C PHE A 240 -5.17 14.85 -11.79
N GLY A 241 -4.54 16.02 -11.66
CA GLY A 241 -4.56 17.08 -12.68
C GLY A 241 -3.69 16.79 -13.91
N GLY A 242 -2.88 15.73 -13.87
CA GLY A 242 -2.05 15.26 -14.99
C GLY A 242 -2.06 13.74 -15.12
N ASP A 243 -1.15 13.21 -15.95
CA ASP A 243 -1.07 11.77 -16.21
C ASP A 243 -0.70 10.97 -14.96
N VAL A 244 -1.53 9.98 -14.62
CA VAL A 244 -1.30 9.11 -13.46
C VAL A 244 -0.72 7.77 -13.92
N ARG A 245 0.63 7.70 -13.95
CA ARG A 245 1.39 6.49 -14.34
C ARG A 245 0.89 5.89 -15.67
N PRO A 246 0.99 6.64 -16.78
CA PRO A 246 0.37 6.27 -18.06
C PRO A 246 0.90 4.93 -18.63
N PHE A 247 2.08 4.49 -18.21
CA PHE A 247 2.71 3.22 -18.59
C PHE A 247 2.07 1.96 -17.97
N MET A 248 1.12 2.09 -17.03
CA MET A 248 0.57 0.94 -16.31
C MET A 248 -0.17 -0.04 -17.23
N LEU A 249 -0.92 0.46 -18.22
CA LEU A 249 -1.68 -0.41 -19.14
C LEU A 249 -0.73 -1.31 -19.95
N ASP A 250 0.31 -0.72 -20.54
CA ASP A 250 1.30 -1.47 -21.32
C ASP A 250 1.99 -2.53 -20.47
N TYR A 251 2.35 -2.20 -19.22
CA TYR A 251 2.93 -3.17 -18.30
C TYR A 251 1.97 -4.33 -18.00
N LEU A 252 0.71 -4.04 -17.67
CA LEU A 252 -0.31 -5.06 -17.40
C LEU A 252 -0.51 -5.99 -18.60
N GLN A 253 -0.64 -5.42 -19.80
CA GLN A 253 -0.76 -6.19 -21.05
C GLN A 253 0.47 -7.03 -21.32
N SER A 254 1.67 -6.49 -21.07
CA SER A 254 2.90 -7.25 -21.17
C SER A 254 2.88 -8.44 -20.21
N GLN A 255 2.32 -8.30 -19.01
CA GLN A 255 2.22 -9.35 -18.01
C GLN A 255 1.05 -10.32 -18.23
N GLY A 256 0.26 -10.14 -19.29
CA GLY A 256 -0.82 -11.04 -19.65
C GLY A 256 -2.17 -10.73 -19.00
N PHE A 257 -2.39 -9.48 -18.56
CA PHE A 257 -3.64 -8.96 -17.99
C PHE A 257 -4.20 -7.81 -18.82
N ALA A 258 -5.49 -7.51 -18.69
CA ALA A 258 -6.14 -6.32 -19.26
C ALA A 258 -5.91 -6.11 -20.78
N LYS A 259 -5.93 -7.21 -21.54
CA LYS A 259 -5.87 -7.20 -23.02
C LYS A 259 -7.26 -7.16 -23.65
N ARG A 260 -8.27 -7.58 -22.90
CA ARG A 260 -9.69 -7.64 -23.30
C ARG A 260 -10.63 -7.40 -22.12
#